data_AF-A0A3E2NFT3-F1
#
_entry.id   AF-A0A3E2NFT3-F1
#
_cell.length_a   1.000
_cell.length_b   1.000
_cell.length_c   1.000
_cell.angle_alpha   90.00
_cell.angle_beta   90.00
_cell.angle_gamma   90.00
#
_symmetry.space_group_name_H-M   'P 1'
#
loop_
_entity.id
_entity.type
_entity.pdbx_description
1 polymer ?
#
loop_
_entity_poly.entity_id
_entity_poly.type
_entity_poly.pdbx_seq_one_letter_code
_entity_poly.pdbx_strand_id
1 'polypeptide(L)' 'MVMPEKLTSELEEALGKAWSCSEKPPGKYIGSITKGSRTFYFYKNGLEYFYETGFDREMREKLRARKRQRRY' A
#
# COMPACT_ATOMS: atom_id res chain seq x y z
N MET A 1 -0.44 -16.92 -17.34
CA MET A 1 -1.79 -16.60 -16.82
C MET A 1 -1.61 -16.10 -15.40
N VAL A 2 -1.76 -14.80 -15.17
CA VAL A 2 -1.67 -14.23 -13.81
C VAL A 2 -3.00 -14.53 -13.15
N MET A 3 -3.00 -15.41 -12.15
CA MET A 3 -4.21 -15.76 -11.41
C MET A 3 -4.78 -14.49 -10.78
N PRO A 4 -6.10 -14.21 -10.89
CA PRO A 4 -6.68 -13.16 -10.08
C PRO A 4 -6.55 -13.65 -8.63
N GLU A 5 -5.60 -13.09 -7.89
CA GLU A 5 -5.58 -13.17 -6.44
C GLU A 5 -7.00 -12.87 -5.99
N LYS A 6 -7.64 -13.90 -5.41
CA LYS A 6 -9.04 -13.86 -5.00
C LYS A 6 -9.30 -12.50 -4.36
N LEU A 7 -10.20 -11.71 -4.94
CA LEU A 7 -10.82 -10.60 -4.21
C LEU A 7 -11.49 -11.23 -3.00
N THR A 8 -10.76 -11.34 -1.89
CA THR A 8 -11.31 -11.74 -0.62
C THR A 8 -12.25 -10.62 -0.20
N SER A 9 -13.37 -10.95 0.46
CA SER A 9 -14.33 -9.95 0.93
C SER A 9 -13.67 -8.82 1.74
N GLU A 10 -12.56 -9.13 2.44
CA GLU A 10 -11.73 -8.14 3.14
C GLU A 10 -11.06 -7.09 2.23
N LEU A 11 -10.65 -7.48 1.02
CA LEU A 11 -10.04 -6.56 0.05
C LEU A 11 -11.06 -5.60 -0.55
N GLU A 12 -12.29 -6.09 -0.77
CA GLU A 12 -13.42 -5.29 -1.26
C GLU A 12 -13.89 -4.30 -0.19
N GLU A 13 -13.98 -4.74 1.07
CA GLU A 13 -14.23 -3.85 2.20
C GLU A 13 -13.12 -2.81 2.37
N ALA A 14 -11.86 -3.21 2.24
CA ALA A 14 -10.73 -2.29 2.27
C ALA A 14 -10.81 -1.28 1.13
N LEU A 15 -11.25 -1.66 -0.07
CA LEU A 15 -11.38 -0.71 -1.18
C LEU A 15 -12.36 0.43 -0.88
N GLY A 16 -13.42 0.15 -0.11
CA GLY A 16 -14.43 1.15 0.27
C GLY A 16 -14.14 1.89 1.58
N LYS A 17 -13.43 1.25 2.53
CA LYS A 17 -13.19 1.79 3.88
C LYS A 17 -11.75 2.26 4.11
N ALA A 18 -10.79 1.86 3.27
CA ALA A 18 -9.38 2.11 3.56
C ALA A 18 -9.02 3.58 3.44
N TRP A 19 -8.16 4.03 4.34
CA TRP A 19 -7.60 5.37 4.33
C TRP A 19 -6.22 5.41 3.67
N SER A 20 -5.95 6.49 2.94
CA SER A 20 -4.63 6.73 2.34
C SER A 20 -3.61 6.96 3.46
N CYS A 21 -2.58 6.12 3.51
CA CYS A 21 -1.46 6.31 4.42
C CYS A 21 -0.23 6.72 3.61
N SER A 22 0.24 7.95 3.81
CA SER A 22 1.51 8.43 3.23
C SER A 22 2.75 7.94 3.99
N GLU A 23 2.54 7.37 5.16
CA GLU A 23 3.58 6.73 5.95
C GLU A 23 3.48 5.22 5.85
N LYS A 24 4.47 4.51 6.41
CA LYS A 24 4.52 3.05 6.34
C LYS A 24 3.21 2.52 6.95
N PRO A 25 2.30 1.95 6.15
CA PRO A 25 0.99 1.60 6.65
C PRO A 25 1.16 0.59 7.78
N PRO A 26 0.56 0.86 8.96
CA PRO A 26 0.60 -0.08 10.06
C PRO A 26 -0.22 -1.32 9.69
N GLY A 27 0.22 -2.48 10.14
CA GLY A 27 -0.53 -3.73 10.01
C GLY A 27 -0.01 -4.70 8.95
N LYS A 28 -0.87 -5.67 8.62
CA LYS A 28 -0.56 -6.80 7.75
C LYS A 28 -1.04 -6.52 6.33
N TYR A 29 -0.19 -6.79 5.34
CA TYR A 29 -0.58 -6.72 3.93
C TYR A 29 -1.68 -7.72 3.63
N ILE A 30 -2.78 -7.24 3.05
CA ILE A 30 -3.96 -8.06 2.71
C ILE A 30 -4.13 -8.26 1.20
N GLY A 31 -3.46 -7.44 0.39
CA GLY A 31 -3.46 -7.58 -1.07
C GLY A 31 -3.19 -6.26 -1.78
N SER A 32 -3.12 -6.30 -3.11
CA SER A 32 -2.96 -5.11 -3.92
C SER A 32 -3.88 -5.12 -5.12
N ILE A 33 -4.36 -3.93 -5.50
CA ILE A 33 -5.21 -3.74 -6.66
C ILE A 33 -4.53 -2.73 -7.57
N THR A 34 -4.42 -3.09 -8.85
CA THR A 34 -3.94 -2.18 -9.87
C THR A 34 -5.14 -1.53 -10.55
N LYS A 35 -5.25 -0.20 -10.42
CA LYS A 35 -6.31 0.60 -11.04
C LYS A 35 -5.66 1.56 -12.03
N GLY A 36 -5.80 1.27 -13.33
CA GLY A 36 -5.06 1.96 -14.38
C GLY A 36 -3.55 1.77 -14.24
N SER A 37 -2.78 2.85 -14.24
CA SER A 37 -1.30 2.80 -14.07
C SER A 37 -0.83 2.87 -12.62
N ARG A 38 -1.74 2.82 -11.64
CA ARG A 38 -1.40 2.90 -10.21
C ARG A 38 -1.73 1.60 -9.50
N THR A 39 -0.74 1.07 -8.78
CA THR A 39 -0.93 -0.04 -7.86
C THR A 39 -1.22 0.50 -6.46
N PHE A 40 -2.32 0.06 -5.89
CA PHE A 40 -2.77 0.35 -4.52
C PHE A 40 -2.50 -0.90 -3.69
N TYR A 41 -1.71 -0.78 -2.64
CA TYR A 41 -1.38 -1.85 -1.71
C TYR A 41 -2.19 -1.65 -0.45
N PHE A 42 -3.01 -2.64 -0.08
CA PHE A 42 -3.91 -2.59 1.06
C PHE A 42 -3.33 -3.35 2.25
N TYR A 43 -3.56 -2.81 3.44
CA TYR A 43 -3.09 -3.29 4.71
C TYR A 43 -4.23 -3.24 5.72
N LYS A 44 -4.24 -4.18 6.65
CA LYS A 44 -5.21 -4.24 7.74
C LYS A 44 -4.49 -4.13 9.07
N ASN A 45 -4.96 -3.20 9.90
CA ASN A 45 -4.48 -3.03 11.27
C ASN A 45 -5.66 -3.12 12.24
N GLY A 46 -5.88 -4.31 12.80
CA GLY A 46 -7.06 -4.57 13.62
C GLY A 46 -8.35 -4.43 12.81
N LEU A 47 -9.16 -3.43 13.14
CA LEU A 47 -10.44 -3.11 12.48
C LEU A 47 -10.31 -2.05 11.38
N GLU A 48 -9.14 -1.42 11.25
CA GLU A 48 -8.89 -0.36 10.29
C GLU A 48 -8.19 -0.89 9.04
N TYR A 49 -8.53 -0.29 7.90
CA TYR A 49 -7.91 -0.57 6.62
C TYR A 49 -7.10 0.63 6.16
N PHE A 50 -5.89 0.35 5.68
CA PHE A 50 -4.97 1.35 5.16
C PHE A 50 -4.58 0.96 3.75
N TYR A 51 -4.32 1.94 2.89
CA TYR A 51 -3.70 1.68 1.61
C TYR A 51 -2.56 2.66 1.34
N GLU A 52 -1.53 2.18 0.64
CA GLU A 52 -0.49 3.03 0.06
C GLU A 52 -0.48 2.88 -1.46
N THR A 53 -0.13 3.95 -2.16
CA THR A 53 0.02 3.90 -3.62
C THR A 53 1.48 3.59 -3.96
N GLY A 54 1.74 2.95 -5.10
CA GLY A 54 3.12 2.73 -5.59
C GLY A 54 3.97 4.01 -5.64
N PHE A 55 3.36 5.17 -5.90
CA PHE A 55 4.02 6.47 -5.85
C PHE A 55 4.55 6.82 -4.45
N ASP A 56 3.76 6.55 -3.41
CA ASP A 56 4.12 6.84 -2.03
C ASP A 56 5.29 5.97 -1.55
N ARG A 57 5.24 4.69 -1.94
CA ARG A 57 6.32 3.74 -1.71
C ARG A 57 7.63 4.16 -2.38
N GLU A 58 7.57 4.57 -3.66
CA GLU A 58 8.74 5.09 -4.39
C GLU A 58 9.30 6.37 -3.74
N MET A 59 8.41 7.30 -3.35
CA MET A 59 8.83 8.56 -2.74
C MET A 59 9.48 8.34 -1.37
N ARG A 60 8.99 7.37 -0.59
CA ARG A 60 9.59 6.93 0.67
C ARG A 60 10.97 6.33 0.47
N GLU A 61 11.16 5.50 -0.55
CA GLU A 61 12.48 4.96 -0.90
C GLU A 61 13.44 6.06 -1.34
N LYS A 62 13.00 7.01 -2.17
CA LYS A 62 13.79 8.20 -2.54
C LYS A 62 14.17 9.05 -1.32
N LEU A 63 13.26 9.27 -0.38
CA LEU A 63 13.53 9.99 0.87
C LEU A 63 14.56 9.26 1.75
N ARG A 64 14.47 7.93 1.85
CA ARG A 64 15.47 7.10 2.55
C ARG A 64 16.84 7.15 1.88
N ALA A 65 16.88 7.06 0.55
CA ALA A 65 18.11 7.18 -0.22
C ALA A 65 18.77 8.56 -0.03
N ARG A 66 17.99 9.65 -0.09
CA ARG A 66 18.46 11.00 0.21
C ARG A 66 19.02 11.14 1.64
N LYS A 67 18.32 10.58 2.64
CA LYS A 67 18.81 10.58 4.04
C LYS A 67 20.12 9.79 4.19
N ARG A 68 20.29 8.68 3.47
CA ARG A 68 21.55 7.92 3.45
C ARG A 68 22.69 8.73 2.86
N GLN A 69 22.47 9.40 1.72
CA GLN A 69 23.50 10.21 1.07
C GLN A 69 23.94 11.42 1.89
N ARG A 70 23.05 12.00 2.73
CA ARG A 70 23.39 13.12 3.62
C ARG A 70 24.20 12.73 4.86
N ARG A 71 24.29 11.43 5.16
CA ARG A 71 24.97 10.91 6.35
C ARG A 71 26.37 10.37 6.03
N TYR A 72 26.75 10.42 4.77
CA TYR A 72 28.10 10.18 4.26
C TYR A 72 28.70 11.53 3.87
#